data_AF-A0A245ZW70-F1
#
_entry.id   AF-A0A245ZW70-F1
#
_cell.length_a   1.000
_cell.length_b   1.000
_cell.length_c   1.000
_cell.angle_alpha   90.00
_cell.angle_beta   90.00
_cell.angle_gamma   90.00
#
_symmetry.space_group_name_H-M   'P 1'
#
loop_
_entity.id
_entity.type
_entity.pdbx_description
1 polymer ?
#
loop_
_entity_poly.entity_id
_entity_poly.type
_entity_poly.pdbx_seq_one_letter_code
_entity_poly.pdbx_strand_id
1 'polypeptide(L)'
;MAEQVNTPADALDCVRSIALALPEAAERPSHGAPGFHIENGKFFAYFWHDHHGDGETAVLLKTTGAEEQTMLIEADPDLYYKPAYLGSSGWIAIRVAAPDTDWDHVADRIAVSWELAAPRRLLEAGGR
;
A
#
# COMPACT_ATOMS: atom_id res chain seq x y z
N MET A 1 16.85 -15.09 -21.47
CA MET A 1 16.39 -13.96 -20.64
C MET A 1 15.34 -14.53 -19.73
N ALA A 2 15.60 -14.72 -18.44
CA ALA A 2 14.59 -15.25 -17.54
C ALA A 2 13.55 -14.16 -17.31
N GLU A 3 12.30 -14.40 -17.72
CA GLU A 3 11.14 -13.64 -17.25
C GLU A 3 11.20 -13.66 -15.72
N GLN A 4 11.49 -12.51 -15.11
CA GLN A 4 11.25 -12.34 -13.68
C GLN A 4 9.74 -12.37 -13.48
N VAL A 5 9.23 -13.56 -13.16
CA VAL A 5 7.89 -13.71 -12.61
C VAL A 5 7.91 -13.02 -11.26
N ASN A 6 7.28 -11.85 -11.19
CA ASN A 6 7.04 -11.13 -9.95
C ASN A 6 6.07 -11.97 -9.10
N THR A 7 6.60 -12.81 -8.21
CA THR A 7 5.81 -13.63 -7.31
C THR A 7 5.18 -12.76 -6.22
N PRO A 8 4.07 -13.17 -5.58
CA PRO A 8 3.52 -12.42 -4.45
C PRO A 8 4.53 -12.25 -3.30
N ALA A 9 5.49 -13.17 -3.14
CA ALA A 9 6.55 -13.05 -2.16
C ALA A 9 7.57 -11.96 -2.54
N ASP A 10 7.92 -11.83 -3.83
CA ASP A 10 8.81 -10.80 -4.34
C ASP A 10 8.17 -9.40 -4.23
N ALA A 11 6.90 -9.30 -4.61
CA ALA A 11 6.11 -8.08 -4.43
C ALA A 11 6.00 -7.68 -2.95
N LEU A 12 5.81 -8.64 -2.03
CA LEU A 12 5.79 -8.36 -0.59
C LEU A 12 7.16 -7.85 -0.11
N ASP A 13 8.27 -8.42 -0.60
CA ASP A 13 9.61 -7.98 -0.21
C ASP A 13 9.90 -6.54 -0.67
N CYS A 14 9.48 -6.20 -1.89
CA CYS A 14 9.54 -4.82 -2.39
C CYS A 14 8.71 -3.86 -1.53
N VAL A 15 7.45 -4.22 -1.21
CA VAL A 15 6.60 -3.41 -0.32
C VAL A 15 7.21 -3.27 1.06
N ARG A 16 7.80 -4.32 1.63
CA ARG A 16 8.51 -4.28 2.92
C ARG A 16 9.68 -3.31 2.87
N SER A 17 10.53 -3.43 1.85
CA SER A 17 11.71 -2.58 1.67
C SER A 17 11.33 -1.10 1.65
N ILE A 18 10.27 -0.75 0.92
CA ILE A 18 9.74 0.62 0.83
C ILE A 18 9.12 1.07 2.16
N ALA A 19 8.18 0.28 2.70
CA ALA A 19 7.39 0.70 3.85
C ALA A 19 8.22 0.79 5.13
N LEU A 20 9.17 -0.12 5.33
CA LEU A 20 10.03 -0.16 6.53
C LEU A 20 11.19 0.84 6.47
N ALA A 21 11.44 1.45 5.32
CA ALA A 21 12.38 2.58 5.21
C ALA A 21 11.78 3.89 5.77
N LEU A 22 10.46 3.96 5.98
CA LEU A 22 9.80 5.14 6.52
C LEU A 22 10.01 5.28 8.04
N PRO A 23 10.05 6.51 8.58
CA PRO A 23 10.32 6.74 9.99
C PRO A 23 9.32 6.04 10.91
N GLU A 24 9.85 5.36 11.94
CA GLU A 24 9.07 4.60 12.93
C GLU A 24 8.09 3.60 12.29
N ALA A 25 8.37 3.10 11.08
CA ALA A 25 7.55 2.07 10.45
C ALA A 25 7.88 0.68 11.01
N ALA A 26 6.84 -0.09 11.29
CA ALA A 26 6.93 -1.47 11.75
C ALA A 26 5.90 -2.36 11.03
N GLU A 27 6.20 -3.65 10.97
CA GLU A 27 5.31 -4.66 10.41
C GLU A 27 4.68 -5.50 11.51
N ARG A 28 3.38 -5.78 11.40
CA ARG A 28 2.71 -6.84 12.16
C ARG A 28 1.52 -7.40 11.39
N PRO A 29 1.18 -8.69 11.56
CA PRO A 29 -0.01 -9.24 10.92
C PRO A 29 -1.28 -8.57 11.45
N SER A 30 -2.25 -8.36 10.55
CA SER A 30 -3.59 -7.86 10.85
C SER A 30 -4.59 -8.62 9.99
N HIS A 31 -5.57 -9.28 10.61
CA HIS A 31 -6.60 -10.06 9.91
C HIS A 31 -6.03 -11.07 8.89
N GLY A 32 -4.88 -11.68 9.21
CA GLY A 32 -4.22 -12.68 8.36
C GLY A 32 -3.33 -12.12 7.25
N ALA A 33 -3.23 -10.81 7.11
CA ALA A 33 -2.39 -10.14 6.11
C ALA A 33 -1.21 -9.37 6.75
N PRO A 34 -0.06 -9.24 6.07
CA PRO A 34 0.99 -8.31 6.48
C PRO A 34 0.45 -6.87 6.54
N GLY A 35 0.64 -6.21 7.67
CA GLY A 35 0.23 -4.82 7.89
C GLY A 35 1.40 -3.97 8.34
N PHE A 36 1.51 -2.77 7.76
CA PHE A 36 2.53 -1.79 8.05
C PHE A 36 1.92 -0.62 8.80
N HIS A 37 2.55 -0.25 9.91
CA HIS A 37 2.06 0.73 10.85
C HIS A 37 3.20 1.56 11.41
N ILE A 38 2.84 2.73 11.93
CA ILE A 38 3.77 3.51 12.74
C ILE A 38 3.85 2.87 14.12
N GLU A 39 5.04 2.76 14.71
CA GLU A 39 5.24 2.23 16.06
C GLU A 39 4.31 2.93 17.06
N ASN A 40 3.53 2.15 17.80
CA ASN A 40 2.48 2.63 18.71
C ASN A 40 1.41 3.54 18.05
N GLY A 41 1.29 3.47 16.72
CA GLY A 41 0.46 4.34 15.90
C GLY A 41 -0.49 3.60 14.97
N LYS A 42 -0.90 4.30 13.91
CA LYS A 42 -1.90 3.82 12.94
C LYS A 42 -1.25 2.97 11.85
N PHE A 43 -2.02 2.04 11.29
CA PHE A 43 -1.68 1.38 10.03
C PHE A 43 -1.76 2.37 8.87
N PHE A 44 -0.83 2.21 7.94
CA PHE A 44 -0.77 2.98 6.70
C PHE A 44 -0.68 2.08 5.46
N ALA A 45 -0.31 0.80 5.58
CA ALA A 45 -0.39 -0.12 4.44
C ALA A 45 -0.81 -1.52 4.88
N TYR A 46 -1.46 -2.24 3.97
CA TYR A 46 -1.65 -3.69 4.07
C TYR A 46 -1.26 -4.34 2.75
N PHE A 47 -0.68 -5.53 2.81
CA PHE A 47 -0.42 -6.35 1.63
C PHE A 47 -1.44 -7.48 1.55
N TRP A 48 -2.19 -7.55 0.46
CA TRP A 48 -3.16 -8.61 0.20
C TRP A 48 -2.74 -9.43 -1.01
N HIS A 49 -2.83 -10.75 -0.86
CA HIS A 49 -2.72 -11.71 -1.95
C HIS A 49 -3.89 -12.68 -1.85
N ASP A 50 -4.61 -12.87 -2.96
CA ASP A 50 -5.71 -13.83 -3.10
C ASP A 50 -6.78 -13.69 -1.98
N HIS A 51 -7.09 -12.46 -1.58
CA HIS A 51 -7.91 -12.24 -0.39
C HIS A 51 -9.39 -12.63 -0.58
N HIS A 52 -9.90 -12.63 -1.82
CA HIS A 52 -11.23 -13.16 -2.15
C HIS A 52 -11.19 -14.38 -3.09
N GLY A 53 -10.04 -15.06 -3.24
CA GLY A 53 -9.88 -16.16 -4.19
C GLY A 53 -9.79 -15.70 -5.65
N ASP A 54 -9.46 -14.43 -5.86
CA ASP A 54 -9.35 -13.73 -7.16
C ASP A 54 -7.93 -13.78 -7.76
N GLY A 55 -6.94 -14.27 -7.01
CA GLY A 55 -5.54 -14.31 -7.40
C GLY A 55 -4.83 -12.94 -7.45
N GLU A 56 -5.50 -11.85 -7.05
CA GLU A 56 -4.94 -10.51 -7.11
C GLU A 56 -3.91 -10.29 -5.99
N THR A 57 -2.84 -9.57 -6.32
CA THR A 57 -1.85 -9.12 -5.34
C THR A 57 -1.82 -7.60 -5.34
N ALA A 58 -2.10 -7.01 -4.19
CA ALA A 58 -2.25 -5.57 -4.05
C ALA A 58 -1.69 -5.04 -2.73
N VAL A 59 -1.24 -3.80 -2.75
CA VAL A 59 -0.99 -3.00 -1.55
C VAL A 59 -2.16 -2.05 -1.33
N LEU A 60 -2.70 -2.04 -0.13
CA LEU A 60 -3.80 -1.18 0.28
C LEU A 60 -3.27 0.02 1.04
N LEU A 61 -3.68 1.22 0.62
CA LEU A 61 -3.12 2.49 1.04
C LEU A 61 -4.24 3.48 1.35
N LYS A 62 -3.97 4.42 2.25
CA LYS A 62 -4.89 5.51 2.61
C LYS A 62 -4.94 6.54 1.49
N THR A 63 -6.10 7.14 1.32
CA THR A 63 -6.33 8.34 0.51
C THR A 63 -6.81 9.47 1.40
N THR A 64 -6.69 10.72 0.93
CA THR A 64 -7.22 11.91 1.60
C THR A 64 -8.74 11.89 1.76
N GLY A 65 -9.44 11.15 0.89
CA GLY A 65 -10.89 10.97 0.98
C GLY A 65 -11.47 10.19 -0.20
N ALA A 66 -12.80 10.15 -0.26
CA ALA A 66 -13.53 9.41 -1.31
C ALA A 66 -13.34 10.03 -2.70
N GLU A 67 -13.12 11.35 -2.78
CA GLU A 67 -12.90 12.06 -4.05
C GLU A 67 -11.56 11.63 -4.69
N GLU A 68 -10.45 11.67 -3.95
CA GLU A 68 -9.16 11.16 -4.43
C GLU A 68 -9.24 9.69 -4.80
N GLN A 69 -9.87 8.86 -3.97
CA GLN A 69 -10.06 7.44 -4.27
C GLN A 69 -10.78 7.24 -5.61
N THR A 70 -11.85 7.99 -5.87
CA THR A 70 -12.62 7.89 -7.11
C THR A 70 -11.78 8.35 -8.30
N MET A 71 -11.11 9.49 -8.19
CA MET A 71 -10.25 10.03 -9.26
C MET A 71 -9.13 9.08 -9.65
N LEU A 72 -8.47 8.41 -8.68
CA LEU A 72 -7.42 7.44 -8.98
C LEU A 72 -7.95 6.21 -9.73
N ILE A 73 -9.12 5.69 -9.33
CA ILE A 73 -9.77 4.56 -10.01
C ILE A 73 -10.22 4.95 -11.42
N GLU A 74 -10.74 6.16 -11.61
CA GLU A 74 -11.13 6.65 -12.93
C GLU A 74 -9.93 6.90 -13.86
N ALA A 75 -8.80 7.33 -13.30
CA ALA A 75 -7.57 7.58 -14.04
C ALA A 75 -6.92 6.28 -14.54
N ASP A 76 -6.90 5.24 -13.71
CA ASP A 76 -6.32 3.94 -14.06
C ASP A 76 -7.06 2.78 -13.36
N PRO A 77 -8.17 2.29 -13.94
CA PRO A 77 -9.00 1.23 -13.35
C PRO A 77 -8.34 -0.15 -13.38
N ASP A 78 -7.34 -0.33 -14.23
CA ASP A 78 -6.54 -1.56 -14.28
C ASP A 78 -5.53 -1.59 -13.13
N LEU A 79 -4.96 -0.45 -12.73
CA LEU A 79 -4.04 -0.35 -11.60
C LEU A 79 -4.76 -0.28 -10.24
N TYR A 80 -5.84 0.50 -10.17
CA TYR A 80 -6.52 0.83 -8.92
C TYR A 80 -7.88 0.17 -8.80
N TYR A 81 -8.23 -0.17 -7.56
CA TYR A 81 -9.62 -0.52 -7.24
C TYR A 81 -9.96 -0.17 -5.80
N LYS A 82 -11.27 -0.11 -5.53
CA LYS A 82 -11.80 0.10 -4.19
C LYS A 82 -11.83 -1.25 -3.45
N PRO A 83 -11.01 -1.46 -2.40
CA PRO A 83 -11.00 -2.72 -1.68
C PRO A 83 -12.30 -2.91 -0.89
N ALA A 84 -12.73 -4.17 -0.79
CA ALA A 84 -13.84 -4.53 0.10
C ALA A 84 -13.51 -4.15 1.56
N TYR A 85 -14.52 -3.74 2.32
CA TYR A 85 -14.46 -3.36 3.74
C TYR A 85 -13.66 -2.09 4.07
N LEU A 86 -12.45 -1.93 3.54
CA LEU A 86 -11.60 -0.77 3.78
C LEU A 86 -11.90 0.41 2.86
N GLY A 87 -12.50 0.15 1.70
CA GLY A 87 -12.79 1.17 0.70
C GLY A 87 -13.71 2.29 1.19
N SER A 88 -14.69 1.99 2.04
CA SER A 88 -15.56 3.01 2.65
C SER A 88 -14.84 3.88 3.68
N SER A 89 -13.71 3.40 4.20
CA SER A 89 -12.87 4.09 5.20
C SER A 89 -11.71 4.87 4.57
N GLY A 90 -11.77 5.15 3.26
CA GLY A 90 -10.75 5.92 2.55
C GLY A 90 -9.46 5.15 2.27
N TRP A 91 -9.56 3.86 1.96
CA TRP A 91 -8.44 3.05 1.49
C TRP A 91 -8.60 2.68 0.02
N ILE A 92 -7.52 2.65 -0.73
CA ILE A 92 -7.47 2.22 -2.13
C ILE A 92 -6.46 1.08 -2.28
N ALA A 93 -6.70 0.18 -3.23
CA ALA A 93 -5.77 -0.89 -3.55
C ALA A 93 -5.01 -0.56 -4.84
N ILE A 94 -3.72 -0.86 -4.86
CA ILE A 94 -2.82 -0.78 -6.03
C ILE A 94 -2.36 -2.19 -6.35
N ARG A 95 -2.59 -2.65 -7.58
CA ARG A 95 -2.10 -3.97 -8.04
C ARG A 95 -0.59 -3.94 -8.23
N VAL A 96 0.10 -4.95 -7.69
CA VAL A 96 1.58 -5.04 -7.70
C VAL A 96 2.09 -6.41 -8.19
N ALA A 97 1.25 -7.18 -8.88
CA ALA A 97 1.60 -8.50 -9.41
C ALA A 97 2.26 -8.45 -10.79
N ALA A 98 2.19 -7.32 -11.49
CA ALA A 98 2.70 -7.21 -12.85
C ALA A 98 4.24 -7.23 -12.87
N PRO A 99 4.90 -7.82 -13.89
CA PRO A 99 6.34 -7.78 -14.02
C PRO A 99 6.88 -6.35 -14.25
N ASP A 100 6.06 -5.48 -14.87
CA ASP A 100 6.37 -4.07 -15.13
C ASP A 100 5.79 -3.15 -14.04
N THR A 101 5.64 -3.65 -12.81
CA THR A 101 5.13 -2.81 -11.70
C THR A 101 6.07 -1.63 -11.50
N ASP A 102 5.53 -0.41 -11.59
CA ASP A 102 6.26 0.82 -11.32
C ASP A 102 6.44 1.01 -9.81
N TRP A 103 7.56 0.51 -9.28
CA TRP A 103 7.86 0.56 -7.86
C TRP A 103 8.14 1.96 -7.33
N ASP A 104 8.53 2.92 -8.18
CA ASP A 104 8.70 4.32 -7.77
C ASP A 104 7.34 4.96 -7.45
N HIS A 105 6.37 4.75 -8.33
CA HIS A 105 4.99 5.16 -8.11
C HIS A 105 4.34 4.47 -6.90
N VAL A 106 4.56 3.16 -6.73
CA VAL A 106 4.11 2.43 -5.54
C VAL A 106 4.75 3.02 -4.27
N ALA A 107 6.03 3.35 -4.32
CA ALA A 107 6.72 3.98 -3.20
C ALA A 107 6.17 5.37 -2.87
N ASP A 108 5.85 6.18 -3.87
CA ASP A 108 5.19 7.47 -3.66
C ASP A 108 3.87 7.31 -2.90
N ARG A 109 3.00 6.43 -3.39
CA ARG A 109 1.70 6.16 -2.78
C ARG A 109 1.80 5.60 -1.37
N ILE A 110 2.78 4.74 -1.09
CA ILE A 110 3.01 4.21 0.27
C ILE A 110 3.35 5.35 1.25
N ALA A 111 4.16 6.31 0.82
CA ALA A 111 4.52 7.41 1.72
C ALA A 111 3.41 8.43 1.90
N VAL A 112 2.65 8.78 0.86
CA VAL A 112 1.43 9.61 1.02
C VAL A 112 0.51 8.97 2.05
N SER A 113 0.34 7.65 1.99
CA SER A 113 -0.44 6.91 2.97
C SER A 113 0.15 6.98 4.39
N TRP A 114 1.48 6.88 4.52
CA TRP A 114 2.18 7.05 5.80
C TRP A 114 2.01 8.46 6.36
N GLU A 115 2.12 9.50 5.53
CA GLU A 115 1.92 10.90 5.95
C GLU A 115 0.51 11.13 6.51
N LEU A 116 -0.49 10.51 5.89
CA LEU A 116 -1.88 10.53 6.37
C LEU A 116 -2.08 9.78 7.70
N ALA A 117 -1.19 8.85 8.05
CA ALA A 117 -1.20 8.13 9.30
C ALA A 117 -0.31 8.79 10.38
N ALA A 118 0.69 9.56 9.97
CA ALA A 118 1.77 10.06 10.81
C ALA A 118 1.29 11.09 11.84
N PRO A 119 1.75 10.99 13.10
CA PRO A 119 1.60 12.07 14.05
C PRO A 119 2.44 13.28 13.59
N ARG A 120 2.00 14.48 13.93
CA ARG A 120 2.62 15.74 13.48
C ARG A 120 4.13 15.83 13.76
N ARG A 121 4.59 15.27 14.89
CA ARG A 121 6.01 15.09 15.24
C ARG A 121 6.85 14.52 14.08
N LEU A 122 6.33 13.50 13.40
CA LEU A 122 7.07 12.80 12.33
C LEU A 122 7.07 13.59 11.02
N LEU A 123 6.02 14.36 10.74
CA LEU A 123 5.96 15.24 9.58
C LEU A 123 6.94 16.41 9.72
N GLU A 124 7.05 16.97 10.92
CA GLU A 124 7.95 18.11 11.23
C GLU A 124 9.42 17.72 11.31
N ALA A 125 9.73 16.44 11.56
CA ALA A 125 11.10 15.92 11.63
C ALA A 125 11.74 15.63 10.25
N GLY A 126 11.08 16.02 9.17
CA GLY A 126 11.48 15.72 7.79
C GLY A 126 10.65 14.58 7.22
N GLY A 127 9.32 14.76 7.16
CA GLY A 127 8.45 13.86 6.40
C GLY A 127 8.96 13.75 4.95
N ARG A 128 9.59 12.60 4.67
CA ARG A 128 10.44 12.29 3.51
C ARG A 128 11.63 13.24 3.28
#